data_AF-A0A450UZT6-F1
#
_entry.id   AF-A0A450UZT6-F1
#
_cell.length_a   1.000
_cell.length_b   1.000
_cell.length_c   1.000
_cell.angle_alpha   90.00
_cell.angle_beta   90.00
_cell.angle_gamma   90.00
#
_symmetry.space_group_name_H-M   'P 1'
#
loop_
_entity.id
_entity.type
_entity.pdbx_description
1 polymer ?
#
loop_
_entity_poly.entity_id
_entity_poly.type
_entity_poly.pdbx_seq_one_letter_code
_entity_poly.pdbx_strand_id
1 'polypeptide(L)'
;MASRSGKLLSVWDGAEHPKYANLTQPVFSSNGNRVAYSATNDTKRHVVVLDGKPGTEYDGVAALTFSADGRHFAHRANKADKTFFVIDGKPQNIQFDNLSNEFLFAPKGNRFAYAGVRDKSWFVVVDGKEGEGCPEVSWITFSPDGQHFAKGQIENDGRLHIYMDGVKRWSHSGEPAIRARFSPDSSRLLYGILRDSGGVIVVDGVESPEFDVIGQPEFSPDGKHIAFFARVGGGRDAVYLNNRMQQEFDANTVRSYIYAE
;
A
#
# COMPACT_ATOMS: atom_id res chain seq x y z
N MET A 1 5.20 13.64 24.75
CA MET A 1 4.08 13.20 25.61
C MET A 1 4.37 13.60 27.04
N ALA A 2 3.34 13.97 27.80
CA ALA A 2 3.44 14.23 29.24
C ALA A 2 2.30 13.52 29.98
N SER A 3 2.47 13.29 31.29
CA SER A 3 1.41 12.76 32.15
C SER A 3 1.04 13.79 33.23
N ARG A 4 -0.25 13.95 33.49
CA ARG A 4 -0.77 14.84 34.54
C ARG A 4 -2.03 14.28 35.14
N SER A 5 -2.03 14.08 36.46
CA SER A 5 -3.17 13.50 37.20
C SER A 5 -3.58 12.11 36.69
N GLY A 6 -2.61 11.26 36.31
CA GLY A 6 -2.86 9.90 35.83
C GLY A 6 -3.40 9.79 34.40
N LYS A 7 -3.49 10.90 33.66
CA LYS A 7 -3.85 10.92 32.24
C LYS A 7 -2.67 11.36 31.37
N LEU A 8 -2.64 10.89 30.14
CA LEU A 8 -1.68 11.30 29.13
C LEU A 8 -2.20 12.52 28.37
N LEU A 9 -1.29 13.42 28.02
CA LEU A 9 -1.55 14.55 27.14
C LEU A 9 -0.43 14.67 26.11
N SER A 10 -0.81 15.08 24.89
CA SER A 10 0.17 15.50 23.90
C SER A 10 0.59 16.94 24.19
N VAL A 11 1.89 17.19 24.05
CA VAL A 11 2.47 18.53 24.08
C VAL A 11 3.18 18.68 22.75
N TRP A 12 2.75 19.66 21.97
CA TRP A 12 3.40 20.04 20.73
C TRP A 12 3.33 21.56 20.60
N ASP A 13 4.39 22.17 20.07
CA ASP A 13 4.59 23.63 20.05
C ASP A 13 4.38 24.33 21.41
N GLY A 14 4.68 23.63 22.51
CA GLY A 14 4.55 24.15 23.88
C GLY A 14 3.11 24.22 24.42
N ALA A 15 2.10 23.78 23.66
CA ALA A 15 0.71 23.77 24.10
C ALA A 15 0.30 22.40 24.68
N GLU A 16 -0.43 22.41 25.80
CA GLU A 16 -1.10 21.21 26.35
C GLU A 16 -2.41 20.96 25.59
N HIS A 17 -2.61 19.72 25.13
CA HIS A 17 -3.85 19.27 24.48
C HIS A 17 -4.74 18.44 25.43
N PRO A 18 -5.99 18.09 25.05
CA PRO A 18 -6.91 17.36 25.91
C PRO A 18 -6.30 16.08 26.50
N LYS A 19 -6.73 15.75 27.73
CA LYS A 19 -6.22 14.62 28.51
C LYS A 19 -6.98 13.34 28.17
N TYR A 20 -6.24 12.27 27.94
CA TYR A 20 -6.79 10.95 27.58
C TYR A 20 -6.25 9.85 28.49
N ALA A 21 -6.98 8.73 28.55
CA ALA A 21 -6.53 7.55 29.30
C ALA A 21 -5.31 6.91 28.62
N ASN A 22 -5.30 6.83 27.29
CA ASN A 22 -4.18 6.33 26.48
C ASN A 22 -3.99 7.19 25.22
N LEU A 23 -2.76 7.22 24.71
CA LEU A 23 -2.35 7.85 23.45
C LEU A 23 -1.46 6.89 22.65
N THR A 24 -1.59 6.87 21.33
CA THR A 24 -0.62 6.19 20.46
C THR A 24 0.58 7.07 20.14
N GLN A 25 1.61 6.46 19.53
CA GLN A 25 2.64 7.24 18.87
C GLN A 25 2.02 8.15 17.80
N PRO A 26 2.45 9.41 17.69
CA PRO A 26 1.97 10.33 16.68
C PRO A 26 2.51 9.97 15.29
N VAL A 27 1.69 10.23 14.27
CA VAL A 27 2.10 10.26 12.86
C VAL A 27 2.18 11.70 12.40
N PHE A 28 3.21 12.03 11.63
CA PHE A 28 3.42 13.38 11.10
C PHE A 28 3.19 13.41 9.59
N SER A 29 2.75 14.55 9.06
CA SER A 29 2.86 14.81 7.62
C SER A 29 4.33 14.86 7.19
N SER A 30 4.60 14.63 5.91
CA SER A 30 5.96 14.63 5.32
C SER A 30 6.75 15.92 5.61
N ASN A 31 6.06 17.07 5.62
CA ASN A 31 6.63 18.37 5.94
C ASN A 31 6.69 18.69 7.44
N GLY A 32 6.25 17.78 8.32
CA GLY A 32 6.25 17.95 9.78
C GLY A 32 5.22 18.93 10.33
N ASN A 33 4.45 19.62 9.47
CA ASN A 33 3.54 20.69 9.89
C ASN A 33 2.20 20.18 10.46
N ARG A 34 1.92 18.89 10.33
CA ARG A 34 0.69 18.27 10.81
C ARG A 34 0.98 17.03 11.60
N VAL A 35 0.13 16.78 12.59
CA VAL A 35 0.28 15.65 13.49
C VAL A 35 -1.08 15.01 13.77
N ALA A 36 -1.11 13.68 13.76
CA ALA A 36 -2.27 12.92 14.19
C ALA A 36 -1.86 11.83 15.17
N TYR A 37 -2.73 11.54 16.13
CA TYR A 37 -2.59 10.39 17.01
C TYR A 37 -3.98 9.89 17.38
N SER A 38 -4.09 8.62 17.78
CA SER A 38 -5.31 8.13 18.39
C SER A 38 -5.22 8.16 19.90
N ALA A 39 -6.37 8.35 20.52
CA ALA A 39 -6.52 8.44 21.94
C ALA A 39 -7.74 7.64 22.40
N THR A 40 -7.71 7.18 23.65
CA THR A 40 -8.84 6.51 24.27
C THR A 40 -9.35 7.34 25.44
N ASN A 41 -10.66 7.59 25.49
CA ASN A 41 -11.31 8.31 26.60
C ASN A 41 -11.63 7.35 27.77
N ASP A 42 -12.18 7.88 28.86
CA ASP A 42 -12.48 7.09 30.07
C ASP A 42 -13.57 6.03 29.84
N THR A 43 -14.40 6.19 28.80
CA THR A 43 -15.44 5.22 28.40
C THR A 43 -14.94 4.20 27.38
N LYS A 44 -13.61 4.11 27.17
CA LYS A 44 -12.94 3.22 26.20
C LYS A 44 -13.30 3.49 24.74
N ARG A 45 -13.86 4.66 24.42
CA ARG A 45 -14.06 5.08 23.04
C ARG A 45 -12.75 5.62 22.48
N HIS A 46 -12.54 5.38 21.20
CA HIS A 46 -11.36 5.81 20.48
C HIS A 46 -11.66 7.08 19.68
N VAL A 47 -10.73 8.03 19.69
CA VAL A 47 -10.81 9.27 18.92
C VAL A 47 -9.48 9.52 18.21
N VAL A 48 -9.54 10.05 16.99
CA VAL A 48 -8.35 10.62 16.36
C VAL A 48 -8.27 12.09 16.69
N VAL A 49 -7.12 12.52 17.18
CA VAL A 49 -6.78 13.94 17.34
C VAL A 49 -5.90 14.35 16.18
N LEU A 50 -6.35 15.35 15.43
CA LEU A 50 -5.66 15.89 14.26
C LEU A 50 -5.35 17.36 14.51
N ASP A 51 -4.07 17.71 14.51
CA ASP A 51 -3.57 19.07 14.80
C ASP A 51 -4.17 19.65 16.10
N GLY A 52 -4.19 18.82 17.14
CA GLY A 52 -4.73 19.17 18.46
C GLY A 52 -6.26 19.17 18.56
N LYS A 53 -6.99 18.90 17.46
CA LYS A 53 -8.45 18.89 17.43
C LYS A 53 -8.99 17.46 17.47
N PRO A 54 -9.74 17.07 18.50
CA PRO A 54 -10.38 15.75 18.54
C PRO A 54 -11.49 15.64 17.50
N GLY A 55 -11.54 14.50 16.81
CA GLY A 55 -12.61 14.13 15.90
C GLY A 55 -13.75 13.36 16.57
N THR A 56 -14.49 12.62 15.75
CA THR A 56 -15.60 11.75 16.17
C THR A 56 -15.10 10.55 16.99
N GLU A 57 -15.91 10.09 17.95
CA GLU A 57 -15.64 8.90 18.76
C GLU A 57 -16.12 7.59 18.08
N TYR A 58 -15.26 6.58 18.09
CA TYR A 58 -15.47 5.27 17.46
C TYR A 58 -15.22 4.12 18.45
N ASP A 59 -15.68 2.91 18.10
CA ASP A 59 -15.39 1.68 18.85
C ASP A 59 -13.91 1.29 18.73
N GLY A 60 -13.27 1.70 17.64
CA GLY A 60 -11.84 1.53 17.40
C GLY A 60 -11.38 2.44 16.26
N VAL A 61 -10.10 2.83 16.29
CA VAL A 61 -9.45 3.57 15.19
C VAL A 61 -8.06 3.01 14.94
N ALA A 62 -7.63 3.00 13.67
CA ALA A 62 -6.31 2.51 13.27
C ALA A 62 -5.88 3.13 11.93
N ALA A 63 -4.69 2.76 11.43
CA ALA A 63 -4.21 3.10 10.09
C ALA A 63 -4.28 4.62 9.77
N LEU A 64 -3.77 5.44 10.68
CA LEU A 64 -3.69 6.89 10.48
C LEU A 64 -2.65 7.19 9.40
N THR A 65 -3.04 7.92 8.36
CA THR A 65 -2.16 8.21 7.22
C THR A 65 -2.43 9.59 6.62
N PHE A 66 -1.35 10.27 6.23
CA PHE A 66 -1.39 11.52 5.47
C PHE A 66 -1.10 11.26 4.00
N SER A 67 -1.73 12.04 3.13
CA SER A 67 -1.26 12.17 1.74
C SER A 67 0.16 12.75 1.68
N ALA A 68 0.88 12.52 0.57
CA ALA A 68 2.28 12.91 0.42
C ALA A 68 2.53 14.43 0.60
N ASP A 69 1.57 15.26 0.23
CA ASP A 69 1.61 16.72 0.42
C ASP A 69 1.10 17.20 1.79
N GLY A 70 0.65 16.27 2.64
CA GLY A 70 0.09 16.54 3.97
C GLY A 70 -1.31 17.16 3.98
N ARG A 71 -1.93 17.43 2.83
CA ARG A 71 -3.23 18.13 2.76
C ARG A 71 -4.39 17.23 3.17
N HIS A 72 -4.35 15.97 2.76
CA HIS A 72 -5.37 14.99 3.09
C HIS A 72 -4.94 14.04 4.21
N PHE A 73 -5.91 13.60 5.00
CA PHE A 73 -5.72 12.66 6.10
C PHE A 73 -6.81 11.59 6.11
N ALA A 74 -6.42 10.34 6.32
CA ALA A 74 -7.33 9.22 6.45
C ALA A 74 -7.04 8.38 7.69
N HIS A 75 -8.07 7.74 8.24
CA HIS A 75 -7.93 6.71 9.25
C HIS A 75 -9.04 5.66 9.12
N ARG A 76 -8.75 4.43 9.53
CA ARG A 76 -9.74 3.38 9.70
C ARG A 76 -10.52 3.60 10.99
N ALA A 77 -11.83 3.41 10.94
CA ALA A 77 -12.71 3.49 12.09
C ALA A 77 -13.66 2.28 12.15
N ASN A 78 -13.96 1.84 13.37
CA ASN A 78 -14.96 0.81 13.65
C ASN A 78 -16.15 1.47 14.34
N LYS A 79 -17.37 1.17 13.87
CA LYS A 79 -18.60 1.57 14.54
C LYS A 79 -19.59 0.41 14.50
N ALA A 80 -20.01 -0.06 15.67
CA ALA A 80 -20.75 -1.31 15.82
C ALA A 80 -20.01 -2.48 15.15
N ASP A 81 -20.65 -3.22 14.23
CA ASP A 81 -20.11 -4.37 13.51
C ASP A 81 -19.45 -4.00 12.17
N LYS A 82 -19.29 -2.70 11.88
CA LYS A 82 -18.81 -2.23 10.58
C LYS A 82 -17.51 -1.44 10.67
N THR A 83 -16.68 -1.64 9.66
CA THR A 83 -15.37 -0.99 9.50
C THR A 83 -15.37 -0.15 8.21
N PHE A 84 -14.90 1.09 8.29
CA PHE A 84 -14.83 2.03 7.17
C PHE A 84 -13.65 2.99 7.32
N PHE A 85 -13.30 3.68 6.24
CA PHE A 85 -12.35 4.79 6.29
C PHE A 85 -13.07 6.11 6.56
N VAL A 86 -12.41 6.99 7.31
CA VAL A 86 -12.77 8.39 7.47
C VAL A 86 -11.71 9.21 6.75
N ILE A 87 -12.11 10.01 5.77
CA ILE A 87 -11.21 10.80 4.92
C ILE A 87 -11.56 12.27 5.14
N ASP A 88 -10.58 13.07 5.54
CA ASP A 88 -10.74 14.51 5.85
C ASP A 88 -11.93 14.77 6.80
N GLY A 89 -12.03 13.95 7.84
CA GLY A 89 -13.10 14.02 8.85
C GLY A 89 -14.46 13.50 8.39
N LYS A 90 -14.59 12.99 7.17
CA LYS A 90 -15.84 12.48 6.60
C LYS A 90 -15.82 10.94 6.53
N PRO A 91 -16.67 10.25 7.32
CA PRO A 91 -16.87 8.81 7.18
C PRO A 91 -17.32 8.45 5.77
N GLN A 92 -16.71 7.43 5.19
CA GLN A 92 -17.17 6.87 3.92
C GLN A 92 -18.45 6.05 4.15
N ASN A 93 -19.38 6.11 3.18
CA ASN A 93 -20.64 5.34 3.23
C ASN A 93 -20.41 3.85 2.94
N ILE A 94 -19.31 3.51 2.28
CA ILE A 94 -18.95 2.13 1.95
C ILE A 94 -18.34 1.46 3.19
N GLN A 95 -18.99 0.40 3.65
CA GLN A 95 -18.66 -0.30 4.89
C GLN A 95 -18.41 -1.79 4.63
N PHE A 96 -17.49 -2.34 5.39
CA PHE A 96 -17.03 -3.73 5.27
C PHE A 96 -17.05 -4.41 6.63
N ASP A 97 -17.04 -5.75 6.61
CA ASP A 97 -16.87 -6.55 7.83
C ASP A 97 -15.42 -6.41 8.33
N ASN A 98 -14.47 -6.29 7.40
CA ASN A 98 -13.09 -5.89 7.69
C ASN A 98 -12.48 -5.12 6.52
N LEU A 99 -11.45 -4.32 6.81
CA LEU A 99 -10.68 -3.59 5.81
C LEU A 99 -9.27 -4.16 5.72
N SER A 100 -8.67 -4.10 4.52
CA SER A 100 -7.21 -4.19 4.41
C SER A 100 -6.55 -3.15 5.31
N ASN A 101 -5.33 -3.43 5.78
CA ASN A 101 -4.55 -2.43 6.50
C ASN A 101 -4.05 -1.31 5.58
N GLU A 102 -4.22 -1.46 4.27
CA GLU A 102 -3.69 -0.57 3.26
C GLU A 102 -4.73 0.46 2.81
N PHE A 103 -4.35 1.73 2.93
CA PHE A 103 -5.03 2.87 2.33
C PHE A 103 -4.00 3.65 1.50
N LEU A 104 -4.33 3.90 0.25
CA LEU A 104 -3.44 4.57 -0.69
C LEU A 104 -4.00 5.94 -1.02
N PHE A 105 -3.21 6.99 -0.79
CA PHE A 105 -3.37 8.22 -1.55
C PHE A 105 -2.56 8.08 -2.84
N ALA A 106 -3.10 8.57 -3.95
CA ALA A 106 -2.30 8.77 -5.15
C ALA A 106 -1.17 9.77 -4.85
N PRO A 107 -0.02 9.71 -5.55
CA PRO A 107 1.15 10.54 -5.23
C PRO A 107 0.86 12.05 -5.20
N LYS A 108 -0.07 12.53 -6.04
CA LYS A 108 -0.51 13.94 -6.06
C LYS A 108 -1.58 14.30 -5.02
N GLY A 109 -1.98 13.35 -4.18
CA GLY A 109 -2.94 13.52 -3.08
C GLY A 109 -4.42 13.63 -3.49
N ASN A 110 -4.72 13.77 -4.79
CA ASN A 110 -6.06 14.05 -5.32
C ASN A 110 -6.98 12.83 -5.48
N ARG A 111 -6.44 11.62 -5.29
CA ARG A 111 -7.15 10.35 -5.45
C ARG A 111 -6.81 9.41 -4.31
N PHE A 112 -7.65 8.42 -4.07
CA PHE A 112 -7.39 7.40 -3.07
C PHE A 112 -7.95 6.03 -3.45
N ALA A 113 -7.38 4.98 -2.87
CA ALA A 113 -7.87 3.63 -2.99
C ALA A 113 -7.68 2.83 -1.71
N TYR A 114 -8.58 1.87 -1.48
CA TYR A 114 -8.47 0.88 -0.41
C TYR A 114 -9.25 -0.38 -0.79
N ALA A 115 -9.02 -1.47 -0.05
CA ALA A 115 -9.79 -2.70 -0.21
C ALA A 115 -10.43 -3.14 1.11
N GLY A 116 -11.60 -3.77 1.01
CA GLY A 116 -12.31 -4.35 2.14
C GLY A 116 -12.97 -5.68 1.78
N VAL A 117 -13.31 -6.45 2.80
CA VAL A 117 -14.01 -7.73 2.66
C VAL A 117 -15.39 -7.65 3.29
N ARG A 118 -16.40 -8.10 2.54
CA ARG A 118 -17.78 -8.26 2.99
C ARG A 118 -18.31 -9.55 2.38
N ASP A 119 -18.98 -10.38 3.18
CA ASP A 119 -19.57 -11.64 2.71
C ASP A 119 -18.55 -12.56 1.99
N LYS A 120 -17.32 -12.66 2.54
CA LYS A 120 -16.18 -13.43 2.00
C LYS A 120 -15.69 -12.99 0.61
N SER A 121 -16.12 -11.83 0.12
CA SER A 121 -15.66 -11.25 -1.15
C SER A 121 -14.87 -9.97 -0.86
N TRP A 122 -13.76 -9.79 -1.58
CA TRP A 122 -12.99 -8.55 -1.55
C TRP A 122 -13.54 -7.54 -2.55
N PHE A 123 -13.53 -6.28 -2.17
CA PHE A 123 -13.94 -5.15 -3.02
C PHE A 123 -12.86 -4.09 -2.98
N VAL A 124 -12.53 -3.53 -4.15
CA VAL A 124 -11.65 -2.38 -4.26
C VAL A 124 -12.50 -1.12 -4.37
N VAL A 125 -12.21 -0.13 -3.54
CA VAL A 125 -12.80 1.21 -3.62
C VAL A 125 -11.75 2.16 -4.17
N VAL A 126 -12.09 2.89 -5.22
CA VAL A 126 -11.26 3.95 -5.79
C VAL A 126 -12.08 5.23 -5.85
N ASP A 127 -11.58 6.31 -5.27
CA ASP A 127 -12.23 7.62 -5.24
C ASP A 127 -13.70 7.57 -4.78
N GLY A 128 -13.96 6.75 -3.76
CA GLY A 128 -15.29 6.55 -3.16
C GLY A 128 -16.24 5.69 -4.00
N LYS A 129 -15.77 5.04 -5.06
CA LYS A 129 -16.55 4.11 -5.89
C LYS A 129 -16.13 2.67 -5.63
N GLU A 130 -17.07 1.86 -5.14
CA GLU A 130 -16.89 0.41 -4.96
C GLU A 130 -16.91 -0.28 -6.34
N GLY A 131 -15.91 -1.12 -6.60
CA GLY A 131 -15.87 -2.01 -7.76
C GLY A 131 -16.59 -3.33 -7.52
N GLU A 132 -16.51 -4.24 -8.49
CA GLU A 132 -17.07 -5.59 -8.36
C GLU A 132 -16.29 -6.43 -7.33
N GLY A 133 -17.01 -7.36 -6.69
CA GLY A 133 -16.45 -8.29 -5.72
C GLY A 133 -15.60 -9.37 -6.39
N CYS A 134 -14.49 -9.74 -5.76
CA CYS A 134 -13.61 -10.81 -6.22
C CYS A 134 -13.16 -11.71 -5.05
N PRO A 135 -12.69 -12.94 -5.34
CA PRO A 135 -12.14 -13.84 -4.32
C PRO A 135 -10.99 -13.24 -3.52
N GLU A 136 -10.07 -12.52 -4.17
CA GLU A 136 -8.90 -11.94 -3.52
C GLU A 136 -8.36 -10.72 -4.26
N VAL A 137 -7.93 -9.70 -3.53
CA VAL A 137 -7.17 -8.57 -4.07
C VAL A 137 -5.71 -8.71 -3.62
N SER A 138 -4.80 -8.83 -4.58
CA SER A 138 -3.37 -9.02 -4.29
C SER A 138 -2.67 -7.70 -3.99
N TRP A 139 -2.93 -6.66 -4.79
CA TRP A 139 -2.36 -5.33 -4.60
C TRP A 139 -3.12 -4.27 -5.39
N ILE A 140 -2.99 -3.02 -4.97
CA ILE A 140 -3.44 -1.82 -5.69
C ILE A 140 -2.25 -0.86 -5.80
N THR A 141 -2.12 -0.12 -6.89
CA THR A 141 -1.07 0.90 -7.05
C THR A 141 -1.53 2.05 -7.94
N PHE A 142 -1.02 3.25 -7.69
CA PHE A 142 -1.25 4.43 -8.54
C PHE A 142 0.00 4.71 -9.38
N SER A 143 -0.19 5.30 -10.55
CA SER A 143 0.91 5.86 -11.32
C SER A 143 1.53 7.07 -10.62
N PRO A 144 2.82 7.39 -10.84
CA PRO A 144 3.49 8.55 -10.28
C PRO A 144 2.75 9.88 -10.52
N ASP A 145 2.14 10.04 -11.69
CA ASP A 145 1.35 11.23 -12.02
C ASP A 145 -0.05 11.24 -11.39
N GLY A 146 -0.45 10.17 -10.71
CA GLY A 146 -1.75 9.97 -10.07
C GLY A 146 -2.93 9.78 -11.03
N GLN A 147 -2.72 9.75 -12.34
CA GLN A 147 -3.81 9.65 -13.32
C GLN A 147 -4.33 8.23 -13.48
N HIS A 148 -3.45 7.25 -13.36
CA HIS A 148 -3.76 5.84 -13.56
C HIS A 148 -3.70 5.07 -12.24
N PHE A 149 -4.45 3.98 -12.16
CA PHE A 149 -4.27 2.97 -11.14
C PHE A 149 -4.27 1.57 -11.75
N ALA A 150 -3.60 0.65 -11.07
CA ALA A 150 -3.65 -0.77 -11.40
C ALA A 150 -3.98 -1.60 -10.16
N LYS A 151 -4.66 -2.71 -10.37
CA LYS A 151 -4.88 -3.73 -9.34
C LYS A 151 -4.60 -5.13 -9.90
N GLY A 152 -4.03 -5.98 -9.05
CA GLY A 152 -3.97 -7.42 -9.26
C GLY A 152 -5.02 -8.10 -8.37
N GLN A 153 -5.80 -9.01 -8.94
CA GLN A 153 -6.79 -9.79 -8.19
C GLN A 153 -6.81 -11.23 -8.68
N ILE A 154 -7.06 -12.18 -7.77
CA ILE A 154 -7.34 -13.56 -8.13
C ILE A 154 -8.84 -13.69 -8.39
N GLU A 155 -9.21 -14.24 -9.54
CA GLU A 155 -10.61 -14.48 -9.89
C GLU A 155 -11.00 -15.95 -9.73
N ASN A 156 -12.27 -16.26 -9.97
CA ASN A 156 -12.85 -17.60 -9.80
C ASN A 156 -12.19 -18.67 -10.69
N ASP A 157 -11.48 -18.26 -11.75
CA ASP A 157 -10.68 -19.16 -12.60
C ASP A 157 -9.31 -19.51 -11.97
N GLY A 158 -9.02 -19.01 -10.77
CA GLY A 158 -7.76 -19.22 -10.05
C GLY A 158 -6.57 -18.50 -10.67
N ARG A 159 -6.79 -17.55 -11.58
CA ARG A 159 -5.72 -16.80 -12.25
C ARG A 159 -5.60 -15.40 -11.68
N LEU A 160 -4.37 -14.87 -11.73
CA LEU A 160 -4.11 -13.47 -11.46
C LEU A 160 -4.51 -12.63 -12.67
N HIS A 161 -5.52 -11.77 -12.49
CA HIS A 161 -5.94 -10.79 -13.48
C HIS A 161 -5.47 -9.39 -13.11
N ILE A 162 -4.86 -8.71 -14.07
CA ILE A 162 -4.36 -7.35 -13.91
C ILE A 162 -5.33 -6.38 -14.59
N TYR A 163 -5.84 -5.45 -13.79
CA TYR A 163 -6.70 -4.37 -14.23
C TYR A 163 -5.95 -3.06 -14.20
N MET A 164 -6.14 -2.25 -15.24
CA MET A 164 -5.65 -0.87 -15.31
C MET A 164 -6.83 0.04 -15.59
N ASP A 165 -7.08 1.00 -14.70
CA ASP A 165 -8.23 1.91 -14.74
C ASP A 165 -9.59 1.20 -14.89
N GLY A 166 -9.73 0.07 -14.20
CA GLY A 166 -10.95 -0.75 -14.24
C GLY A 166 -11.08 -1.66 -15.48
N VAL A 167 -10.15 -1.58 -16.44
CA VAL A 167 -10.13 -2.46 -17.62
C VAL A 167 -9.19 -3.63 -17.39
N LYS A 168 -9.68 -4.86 -17.57
CA LYS A 168 -8.84 -6.07 -17.55
C LYS A 168 -7.86 -6.03 -18.72
N ARG A 169 -6.56 -6.01 -18.43
CA ARG A 169 -5.50 -5.92 -19.45
C ARG A 169 -4.82 -7.26 -19.69
N TRP A 170 -4.48 -7.98 -18.62
CA TRP A 170 -3.67 -9.19 -18.69
C TRP A 170 -4.13 -10.25 -17.68
N SER A 171 -3.86 -11.52 -17.99
CA SER A 171 -4.30 -12.67 -17.18
C SER A 171 -3.20 -13.73 -17.14
N HIS A 172 -2.78 -14.11 -15.94
CA HIS A 172 -1.59 -14.93 -15.73
C HIS A 172 -1.87 -16.13 -14.82
N SER A 173 -1.22 -17.27 -15.11
CA SER A 173 -1.14 -18.38 -14.18
C SER A 173 0.05 -18.19 -13.25
N GLY A 174 -0.14 -18.56 -11.99
CA GLY A 174 0.81 -18.37 -10.91
C GLY A 174 0.35 -17.31 -9.92
N GLU A 175 1.14 -17.16 -8.87
CA GLU A 175 0.85 -16.28 -7.75
C GLU A 175 1.57 -14.94 -7.90
N PRO A 176 1.01 -13.83 -7.40
CA PRO A 176 1.70 -12.54 -7.36
C PRO A 176 2.97 -12.63 -6.51
N ALA A 177 4.14 -12.39 -7.11
CA ALA A 177 5.43 -12.46 -6.43
C ALA A 177 6.00 -11.08 -6.12
N ILE A 178 5.81 -10.13 -7.04
CA ILE A 178 6.30 -8.75 -6.90
C ILE A 178 5.13 -7.82 -7.15
N ARG A 179 4.87 -6.96 -6.15
CA ARG A 179 3.86 -5.91 -6.23
C ARG A 179 4.13 -4.99 -7.43
N ALA A 180 3.06 -4.65 -8.16
CA ALA A 180 3.22 -3.83 -9.34
C ALA A 180 3.70 -2.40 -9.06
N ARG A 181 4.46 -1.86 -9.99
CA ARG A 181 4.97 -0.49 -10.01
C ARG A 181 4.82 0.08 -11.41
N PHE A 182 4.39 1.32 -11.49
CA PHE A 182 4.43 2.07 -12.74
C PHE A 182 5.85 2.59 -12.99
N SER A 183 6.20 2.80 -14.27
CA SER A 183 7.40 3.55 -14.64
C SER A 183 7.32 5.01 -14.16
N PRO A 184 8.46 5.70 -14.00
CA PRO A 184 8.49 7.10 -13.54
C PRO A 184 7.64 8.06 -14.39
N ASP A 185 7.59 7.83 -15.70
CA ASP A 185 6.77 8.58 -16.66
C ASP A 185 5.29 8.14 -16.70
N SER A 186 4.87 7.24 -15.80
CA SER A 186 3.50 6.72 -15.67
C SER A 186 2.98 5.90 -16.86
N SER A 187 3.81 5.55 -17.84
CA SER A 187 3.36 4.95 -19.09
C SER A 187 3.40 3.41 -19.10
N ARG A 188 4.17 2.78 -18.22
CA ARG A 188 4.41 1.34 -18.20
C ARG A 188 4.08 0.73 -16.85
N LEU A 189 3.70 -0.54 -16.82
CA LEU A 189 3.46 -1.29 -15.60
C LEU A 189 4.38 -2.51 -15.52
N LEU A 190 5.11 -2.62 -14.42
CA LEU A 190 5.94 -3.77 -14.08
C LEU A 190 5.34 -4.52 -12.89
N TYR A 191 5.43 -5.85 -12.89
CA TYR A 191 5.09 -6.73 -11.76
C TYR A 191 5.78 -8.09 -11.91
N GLY A 192 5.66 -8.96 -10.90
CA GLY A 192 6.28 -10.29 -10.94
C GLY A 192 5.30 -11.38 -10.55
N ILE A 193 5.46 -12.56 -11.16
CA ILE A 193 4.62 -13.74 -10.94
C ILE A 193 5.53 -14.91 -10.58
N LEU A 194 5.12 -15.72 -9.60
CA LEU A 194 5.77 -16.95 -9.20
C LEU A 194 4.94 -18.15 -9.69
N ARG A 195 5.62 -19.13 -10.27
CA ARG A 195 5.10 -20.42 -10.74
C ARG A 195 5.93 -21.53 -10.11
N ASP A 196 5.46 -22.76 -10.27
CA ASP A 196 6.19 -23.95 -9.77
C ASP A 196 7.60 -24.08 -10.38
N SER A 197 7.78 -23.60 -11.62
CA SER A 197 9.03 -23.65 -12.36
C SER A 197 9.96 -22.44 -12.12
N GLY A 198 9.52 -21.43 -11.37
CA GLY A 198 10.28 -20.20 -11.13
C GLY A 198 9.44 -18.92 -11.23
N GLY A 199 10.13 -17.78 -11.17
CA GLY A 199 9.56 -16.45 -11.26
C GLY A 199 9.77 -15.79 -12.62
N VAL A 200 8.81 -14.97 -13.03
CA VAL A 200 8.91 -14.08 -14.21
C VAL A 200 8.67 -12.63 -13.81
N ILE A 201 9.41 -11.72 -14.45
CA ILE A 201 9.12 -10.29 -14.45
C ILE A 201 8.25 -9.99 -15.66
N VAL A 202 7.16 -9.27 -15.45
CA VAL A 202 6.24 -8.85 -16.51
C VAL A 202 6.30 -7.35 -16.64
N VAL A 203 6.44 -6.87 -17.88
CA VAL A 203 6.32 -5.45 -18.21
C VAL A 203 5.34 -5.28 -19.35
N ASP A 204 4.26 -4.54 -19.11
CA ASP A 204 3.20 -4.27 -20.09
C ASP A 204 2.59 -5.56 -20.69
N GLY A 205 2.53 -6.61 -19.87
CA GLY A 205 2.04 -7.94 -20.26
C GLY A 205 3.07 -8.84 -20.93
N VAL A 206 4.28 -8.35 -21.21
CA VAL A 206 5.38 -9.14 -21.79
C VAL A 206 6.21 -9.75 -20.67
N GLU A 207 6.28 -11.08 -20.66
CA GLU A 207 7.06 -11.84 -19.67
C GLU A 207 8.54 -11.88 -20.04
N SER A 208 9.40 -11.84 -19.02
CA SER A 208 10.80 -12.22 -19.11
C SER A 208 10.95 -13.74 -19.33
N PRO A 209 12.16 -14.23 -19.61
CA PRO A 209 12.49 -15.63 -19.33
C PRO A 209 12.16 -15.98 -17.88
N GLU A 210 12.01 -17.27 -17.62
CA GLU A 210 11.78 -17.78 -16.27
C GLU A 210 13.10 -17.94 -15.51
N PHE A 211 13.07 -17.61 -14.23
CA PHE A 211 14.21 -17.61 -13.33
C PHE A 211 13.90 -18.39 -12.06
N ASP A 212 14.87 -19.12 -11.51
CA ASP A 212 14.68 -19.85 -10.25
C ASP A 212 14.38 -18.88 -9.09
N VAL A 213 15.00 -17.69 -9.14
CA VAL A 213 14.80 -16.61 -8.18
C VAL A 213 14.75 -15.29 -8.95
N ILE A 214 13.78 -14.44 -8.63
CA ILE A 214 13.68 -13.07 -9.12
C ILE A 214 13.88 -12.09 -7.95
N GLY A 215 14.77 -11.13 -8.12
CA GLY A 215 14.95 -9.99 -7.24
C GLY A 215 13.98 -8.87 -7.58
N GLN A 216 13.97 -7.81 -6.77
CA GLN A 216 13.12 -6.65 -7.01
C GLN A 216 13.59 -5.89 -8.25
N PRO A 217 12.76 -5.77 -9.30
CA PRO A 217 13.10 -5.00 -10.48
C PRO A 217 12.84 -3.50 -10.28
N GLU A 218 13.60 -2.70 -11.00
CA GLU A 218 13.45 -1.25 -11.03
C GLU A 218 13.47 -0.71 -12.45
N PHE A 219 12.67 0.34 -12.70
CA PHE A 219 12.77 1.12 -13.92
C PHE A 219 13.98 2.06 -13.85
N SER A 220 14.62 2.31 -14.99
CA SER A 220 15.52 3.46 -15.14
C SER A 220 14.75 4.77 -14.88
N PRO A 221 15.44 5.87 -14.50
CA PRO A 221 14.78 7.15 -14.25
C PRO A 221 13.96 7.69 -15.43
N ASP A 222 14.35 7.36 -16.66
CA ASP A 222 13.63 7.72 -17.89
C ASP A 222 12.51 6.72 -18.28
N GLY A 223 12.30 5.66 -17.49
CA GLY A 223 11.26 4.64 -17.69
C GLY A 223 11.52 3.65 -18.83
N LYS A 224 12.61 3.80 -19.59
CA LYS A 224 12.86 3.01 -20.81
C LYS A 224 13.43 1.63 -20.52
N HIS A 225 14.14 1.49 -19.42
CA HIS A 225 14.85 0.26 -19.09
C HIS A 225 14.38 -0.32 -17.77
N ILE A 226 14.57 -1.63 -17.61
CA ILE A 226 14.40 -2.32 -16.34
C ILE A 226 15.70 -3.01 -15.94
N ALA A 227 16.05 -2.95 -14.67
CA ALA A 227 17.16 -3.69 -14.08
C ALA A 227 16.65 -4.58 -12.95
N PHE A 228 17.15 -5.82 -12.87
CA PHE A 228 16.83 -6.73 -11.77
C PHE A 228 17.91 -7.80 -11.59
N PHE A 229 17.97 -8.35 -10.38
CA PHE A 229 18.75 -9.56 -10.11
C PHE A 229 17.91 -10.79 -10.37
N ALA A 230 18.50 -11.85 -10.93
CA ALA A 230 17.84 -13.13 -11.02
C ALA A 230 18.83 -14.30 -11.00
N ARG A 231 18.33 -15.49 -10.70
CA ARG A 231 19.09 -16.74 -10.69
C ARG A 231 18.59 -17.71 -11.74
N VAL A 232 19.50 -18.39 -12.43
CA VAL A 232 19.20 -19.45 -13.41
C VAL A 232 20.02 -20.70 -13.10
N GLY A 233 19.41 -21.88 -13.24
CA GLY A 233 20.10 -23.17 -13.20
C GLY A 233 20.70 -23.52 -11.84
N GLY A 234 20.16 -22.99 -10.73
CA GLY A 234 20.50 -23.41 -9.37
C GLY A 234 21.83 -22.91 -8.80
N GLY A 235 22.53 -21.95 -9.43
CA GLY A 235 23.90 -21.62 -8.95
C GLY A 235 24.45 -20.21 -9.08
N ARG A 236 23.92 -19.33 -9.95
CA ARG A 236 24.53 -17.99 -10.14
C ARG A 236 23.50 -16.89 -10.19
N ASP A 237 23.75 -15.84 -9.42
CA ASP A 237 22.96 -14.61 -9.45
C ASP A 237 23.50 -13.73 -10.57
N ALA A 238 22.62 -13.07 -11.32
CA ALA A 238 23.04 -12.18 -12.39
C ALA A 238 22.18 -10.92 -12.43
N VAL A 239 22.79 -9.83 -12.86
CA VAL A 239 22.10 -8.59 -13.19
C VAL A 239 21.57 -8.69 -14.61
N TYR A 240 20.28 -8.42 -14.77
CA TYR A 240 19.60 -8.33 -16.05
C TYR A 240 19.22 -6.88 -16.34
N LEU A 241 19.47 -6.44 -17.56
CA LEU A 241 18.99 -5.17 -18.12
C LEU A 241 18.07 -5.50 -19.30
N ASN A 242 16.80 -5.13 -19.22
CA ASN A 242 15.79 -5.43 -20.24
C ASN A 242 15.75 -6.92 -20.66
N ASN A 243 15.71 -7.80 -19.66
CA ASN A 243 15.73 -9.26 -19.83
C ASN A 243 17.01 -9.82 -20.49
N ARG A 244 18.08 -9.02 -20.58
CA ARG A 244 19.39 -9.47 -21.06
C ARG A 244 20.38 -9.48 -19.91
N MET A 245 20.99 -10.64 -19.66
CA MET A 245 22.05 -10.80 -18.68
C MET A 245 23.22 -9.85 -18.99
N GLN A 246 23.68 -9.12 -17.99
CA GLN A 246 24.82 -8.21 -18.07
C GLN A 246 26.05 -8.79 -17.37
N GLN A 247 25.87 -9.27 -16.14
CA GLN A 247 26.96 -9.76 -15.30
C GLN A 247 26.46 -10.87 -14.36
N GLU A 248 27.25 -11.92 -14.19
CA GLU A 248 27.01 -13.03 -13.26
C GLU A 248 27.90 -12.90 -12.00
N PHE A 249 27.41 -13.41 -10.87
CA PHE A 249 28.05 -13.41 -9.56
C PHE A 249 27.79 -14.74 -8.86
N ASP A 250 28.77 -15.18 -8.05
CA ASP A 250 28.58 -16.33 -7.17
C ASP A 250 27.61 -15.97 -6.02
N ALA A 251 26.67 -16.88 -5.73
CA ALA A 251 25.55 -16.67 -4.78
C ALA A 251 25.98 -16.24 -3.36
N ASN A 252 27.23 -16.49 -2.95
CA ASN A 252 27.78 -16.09 -1.65
C ASN A 252 28.23 -14.62 -1.58
N THR A 253 28.32 -13.93 -2.72
CA THR A 253 28.83 -12.55 -2.81
C THR A 253 27.72 -11.51 -2.69
N VAL A 254 26.46 -11.87 -2.99
CA VAL A 254 25.35 -10.90 -3.10
C VAL A 254 24.71 -10.58 -1.75
N ARG A 255 24.79 -11.49 -0.76
CA ARG A 255 24.24 -11.25 0.59
C ARG A 255 24.87 -10.03 1.29
N SER A 256 26.11 -9.66 0.96
CA SER A 256 26.79 -8.50 1.57
C SER A 256 26.37 -7.15 1.01
N TYR A 257 25.75 -7.10 -0.18
CA TYR A 257 25.31 -5.83 -0.79
C TYR A 257 23.84 -5.48 -0.51
N ILE A 258 23.00 -6.46 -0.18
CA ILE A 258 21.54 -6.26 0.00
C ILE A 258 21.17 -5.88 1.45
N TYR A 259 22.09 -6.02 2.41
CA TYR A 259 21.86 -5.71 3.84
C TYR A 259 22.84 -4.69 4.45
N ALA A 260 23.59 -3.94 3.62
CA ALA A 260 24.40 -2.85 4.12
C ALA A 260 23.53 -1.60 4.32
N GLU A 261 22.99 -1.50 5.54
CA GLU A 261 22.38 -0.35 6.26
C GLU A 261 21.30 0.50 5.55
#